data_AF-A0A1V5AEJ4-F1
#
_entry.id   AF-A0A1V5AEJ4-F1
#
_cell.length_a   1.000
_cell.length_b   1.000
_cell.length_c   1.000
_cell.angle_alpha   90.00
_cell.angle_beta   90.00
_cell.angle_gamma   90.00
#
_symmetry.space_group_name_H-M   'P 1'
#
loop_
_entity.id
_entity.type
_entity.pdbx_description
1 polymer ?
#
loop_
_entity_poly.entity_id
_entity_poly.type
_entity_poly.pdbx_seq_one_letter_code
_entity_poly.pdbx_strand_id
1 'polypeptide(L)'
;MKRILLLAALLGLVMLAFSAPLGLLPFETSESRIDRPLLEQMNSGDQEIPFIVMFKPGFIPSEDDLEEDGAVVDHCYHLIHGASARGSAEAVRKVAGEEWAESLHLDGRVSVAQPDQSLAVGEPVCPSQQVNASGLWQQGINGSGVIVAVIDSGIDKNHPDLAGRIVGEKNFVEGEDTTDDLLGHGTMCAGIIAGSGAASGGRYRGVAPMASLLNVRVIASDGNGRVSDIIAGIEWALDNNAQILSLSLAGLNLGETNPPVTMAADNAMEAGVVVCVAAGNNG
;
A
#
# COMPACT_ATOMS: atom_id res chain seq x y z
N MET A 1 -56.27 -4.48 74.99
CA MET A 1 -56.35 -3.06 74.60
C MET A 1 -55.48 -2.84 73.36
N LYS A 2 -56.03 -2.13 72.37
CA LYS A 2 -55.40 -1.48 71.20
C LYS A 2 -54.95 -2.37 70.01
N ARG A 3 -55.76 -2.25 68.95
CA ARG A 3 -55.44 -2.38 67.52
C ARG A 3 -54.34 -1.36 67.12
N ILE A 4 -53.57 -1.66 66.07
CA ILE A 4 -53.20 -0.72 64.98
C ILE A 4 -52.74 -1.54 63.76
N LEU A 5 -53.28 -1.18 62.60
CA LEU A 5 -52.95 -1.61 61.24
C LEU A 5 -51.53 -1.19 60.84
N LEU A 6 -50.86 -1.97 59.98
CA LEU A 6 -50.14 -1.39 58.83
C LEU A 6 -50.04 -2.40 57.67
N LEU A 7 -50.31 -1.85 56.49
CA LEU A 7 -50.47 -2.46 55.16
C LEU A 7 -49.16 -2.25 54.37
N ALA A 8 -48.60 -3.27 53.72
CA ALA A 8 -47.65 -3.19 52.58
C ALA A 8 -47.40 -4.63 52.09
N ALA A 9 -47.98 -5.15 50.99
CA ALA A 9 -47.80 -4.84 49.56
C ALA A 9 -46.46 -5.36 48.98
N LEU A 10 -46.58 -6.28 48.00
CA LEU A 10 -45.60 -6.80 47.03
C LEU A 10 -44.41 -7.62 47.60
N LEU A 11 -43.93 -8.71 46.98
CA LEU A 11 -43.78 -9.03 45.56
C LEU A 11 -43.99 -10.55 45.33
N GLY A 12 -44.88 -10.89 44.40
CA GLY A 12 -44.90 -12.21 43.76
C GLY A 12 -43.84 -12.26 42.65
N LEU A 13 -42.92 -13.21 42.75
CA LEU A 13 -41.91 -13.49 41.74
C LEU A 13 -42.58 -14.20 40.55
N VAL A 14 -42.93 -13.45 39.51
CA VAL A 14 -43.28 -14.02 38.19
C VAL A 14 -41.98 -14.24 37.43
N MET A 15 -41.54 -15.50 37.30
CA MET A 15 -40.53 -15.88 36.32
C MET A 15 -41.15 -15.79 34.92
N LEU A 16 -40.97 -14.65 34.27
CA LEU A 16 -41.13 -14.53 32.82
C LEU A 16 -39.90 -15.18 32.17
N ALA A 17 -40.06 -16.41 31.72
CA ALA A 17 -39.15 -17.02 30.76
C ALA A 17 -39.27 -16.21 29.45
N PHE A 18 -38.33 -15.30 29.22
CA PHE A 18 -38.09 -14.72 27.90
C PHE A 18 -37.54 -15.83 27.01
N SER A 19 -38.42 -16.49 26.26
CA SER A 19 -38.02 -17.18 25.03
C SER A 19 -37.75 -16.08 24.00
N ALA A 20 -36.53 -15.56 23.99
CA ALA A 20 -36.06 -14.88 22.80
C ALA A 20 -36.14 -15.91 21.65
N PRO A 21 -36.78 -15.60 20.51
CA PRO A 21 -36.60 -16.43 19.34
C PRO A 21 -35.09 -16.47 19.09
N LEU A 22 -34.58 -17.68 18.90
CA LEU A 22 -33.23 -17.91 18.40
C LEU A 22 -33.19 -17.29 17.00
N GLY A 23 -32.98 -15.97 16.95
CA GLY A 23 -32.75 -15.26 15.72
C GLY A 23 -31.51 -15.89 15.12
N LEU A 24 -31.62 -16.38 13.89
CA LEU A 24 -30.45 -16.68 13.09
C LEU A 24 -29.54 -15.46 13.21
N LEU A 25 -28.39 -15.63 13.87
CA LEU A 25 -27.25 -14.79 13.54
C LEU A 25 -27.16 -14.87 12.01
N PRO A 26 -27.12 -13.74 11.28
CA PRO A 26 -26.95 -13.81 9.85
C PRO A 26 -25.73 -14.68 9.59
N PHE A 27 -25.92 -15.79 8.88
CA PHE A 27 -24.80 -16.53 8.32
C PHE A 27 -24.06 -15.49 7.49
N GLU A 28 -22.88 -15.07 7.92
CA GLU A 28 -21.99 -14.31 7.05
C GLU A 28 -21.82 -15.18 5.80
N THR A 29 -22.41 -14.73 4.70
CA THR A 29 -22.16 -15.36 3.41
C THR A 29 -20.70 -15.09 3.08
N SER A 30 -20.01 -16.02 2.41
CA SER A 30 -18.62 -15.76 1.97
C SER A 30 -18.51 -14.45 1.18
N GLU A 31 -19.57 -14.06 0.46
CA GLU A 31 -19.66 -12.78 -0.25
C GLU A 31 -19.61 -11.54 0.66
N SER A 32 -19.95 -11.65 1.95
CA SER A 32 -19.84 -10.53 2.90
C SER A 32 -18.40 -10.13 3.22
N ARG A 33 -17.43 -11.01 2.93
CA ARG A 33 -15.99 -10.75 3.08
C ARG A 33 -15.35 -10.17 1.81
N ILE A 34 -16.06 -10.22 0.69
CA ILE A 34 -15.56 -9.74 -0.60
C ILE A 34 -15.96 -8.28 -0.72
N ASP A 35 -14.98 -7.40 -0.95
CA ASP A 35 -15.27 -5.99 -1.14
C ASP A 35 -16.08 -5.73 -2.42
N ARG A 36 -16.66 -4.53 -2.50
CA ARG A 36 -17.51 -4.17 -3.63
C ARG A 36 -16.74 -4.12 -4.96
N PRO A 37 -15.57 -3.47 -5.07
CA PRO A 37 -14.80 -3.46 -6.31
C PRO A 37 -14.46 -4.86 -6.84
N LEU A 38 -14.07 -5.79 -5.96
CA LEU A 38 -13.78 -7.18 -6.33
C LEU A 38 -15.04 -7.91 -6.77
N LEU A 39 -16.18 -7.72 -6.09
CA LEU A 39 -17.47 -8.27 -6.54
C LEU A 39 -17.85 -7.74 -7.94
N GLU A 40 -17.62 -6.45 -8.22
CA GLU A 40 -17.87 -5.85 -9.53
C GLU A 40 -16.95 -6.48 -10.59
N GLN A 41 -15.66 -6.68 -10.28
CA GLN A 41 -14.70 -7.37 -11.15
C GLN A 41 -15.07 -8.84 -11.40
N MET A 42 -15.53 -9.56 -10.37
CA MET A 42 -16.00 -10.95 -10.51
C MET A 42 -17.19 -11.09 -11.46
N ASN A 43 -17.99 -10.04 -11.62
CA ASN A 43 -19.15 -10.00 -12.49
C ASN A 43 -18.84 -9.46 -13.90
N SER A 44 -17.61 -9.02 -14.19
CA SER A 44 -17.22 -8.52 -15.52
C SER A 44 -17.06 -9.63 -16.56
N GLY A 45 -16.88 -10.89 -16.12
CA GLY A 45 -16.59 -12.05 -16.97
C GLY A 45 -15.10 -12.36 -17.13
N ASP A 46 -14.24 -11.66 -16.40
CA ASP A 46 -12.79 -11.87 -16.39
C ASP A 46 -12.45 -13.29 -15.89
N GLN A 47 -11.50 -13.93 -16.57
CA GLN A 47 -11.06 -15.29 -16.25
C GLN A 47 -10.00 -15.31 -15.14
N GLU A 48 -9.27 -14.21 -14.99
CA GLU A 48 -8.20 -14.06 -14.02
C GLU A 48 -8.39 -12.72 -13.31
N ILE A 49 -8.83 -12.80 -12.07
CA ILE A 49 -9.17 -11.67 -11.22
C ILE A 49 -8.08 -11.57 -10.16
N PRO A 50 -7.34 -10.46 -10.12
CA PRO A 50 -6.31 -10.24 -9.12
C PRO A 50 -6.97 -9.73 -7.83
N PHE A 51 -6.60 -10.29 -6.68
CA PHE A 51 -7.17 -9.95 -5.39
C PHE A 51 -6.12 -10.02 -4.27
N ILE A 52 -6.41 -9.34 -3.17
CA ILE A 52 -5.64 -9.37 -1.93
C ILE A 52 -6.55 -9.97 -0.86
N VAL A 53 -6.10 -11.02 -0.18
CA VAL A 53 -6.79 -11.62 0.95
C VAL A 53 -6.09 -11.24 2.25
N MET A 54 -6.88 -10.75 3.21
CA MET A 54 -6.45 -10.48 4.58
C MET A 54 -6.75 -11.71 5.43
N PHE A 55 -5.82 -12.13 6.29
CA PHE A 55 -5.98 -13.30 7.14
C PHE A 55 -6.41 -12.90 8.54
N LYS A 56 -7.32 -13.68 9.12
CA LYS A 56 -7.74 -13.51 10.51
C LYS A 56 -6.55 -13.67 11.46
N PRO A 57 -6.51 -12.93 12.58
CA PRO A 57 -5.43 -13.06 13.56
C PRO A 57 -5.20 -14.50 14.02
N GLY A 58 -3.94 -14.95 13.97
CA GLY A 58 -3.53 -16.29 14.40
C GLY A 58 -3.57 -17.37 13.30
N PHE A 59 -4.06 -17.05 12.11
CA PHE A 59 -3.97 -17.92 10.94
C PHE A 59 -2.86 -17.45 10.00
N ILE A 60 -1.98 -18.37 9.59
CA ILE A 60 -0.95 -18.11 8.59
C ILE A 60 -1.09 -19.23 7.55
N PRO A 61 -2.05 -19.12 6.61
CA PRO A 61 -2.18 -20.09 5.54
C PRO A 61 -0.90 -20.09 4.70
N SER A 62 -0.56 -21.27 4.19
CA SER A 62 0.51 -21.47 3.22
C SER A 62 0.06 -21.07 1.81
N GLU A 63 1.01 -20.88 0.90
CA GLU A 63 0.70 -20.69 -0.52
C GLU A 63 -0.12 -21.87 -1.07
N ASP A 64 0.24 -23.10 -0.67
CA ASP A 64 -0.48 -24.33 -1.04
C ASP A 64 -1.98 -24.27 -0.66
N ASP A 65 -2.33 -23.68 0.50
CA ASP A 65 -3.73 -23.55 0.93
C ASP A 65 -4.55 -22.66 -0.04
N LEU A 66 -3.93 -21.59 -0.58
CA LEU A 66 -4.56 -20.73 -1.57
C LEU A 66 -4.61 -21.42 -2.95
N GLU A 67 -3.56 -22.15 -3.30
CA GLU A 67 -3.45 -22.87 -4.59
C GLU A 67 -4.43 -24.05 -4.69
N GLU A 68 -4.73 -24.74 -3.59
CA GLU A 68 -5.76 -25.79 -3.53
C GLU A 68 -7.16 -25.25 -3.88
N ASP A 69 -7.42 -23.97 -3.58
CA ASP A 69 -8.64 -23.26 -3.96
C ASP A 69 -8.63 -22.72 -5.41
N GLY A 70 -7.54 -22.95 -6.14
CA GLY A 70 -7.37 -22.54 -7.53
C GLY A 70 -6.95 -21.08 -7.70
N ALA A 71 -6.37 -20.47 -6.66
CA ALA A 71 -5.66 -19.21 -6.77
C ALA A 71 -4.19 -19.44 -7.21
N VAL A 72 -3.57 -18.43 -7.78
CA VAL A 72 -2.14 -18.36 -8.08
C VAL A 72 -1.58 -17.25 -7.21
N VAL A 73 -0.72 -17.59 -6.26
CA VAL A 73 -0.18 -16.61 -5.30
C VAL A 73 0.92 -15.77 -5.95
N ASP A 74 0.85 -14.46 -5.79
CA ASP A 74 1.88 -13.53 -6.28
C ASP A 74 2.82 -13.12 -5.13
N HIS A 75 2.28 -12.77 -3.96
CA HIS A 75 3.06 -12.33 -2.79
C HIS A 75 2.39 -12.76 -1.47
N CYS A 76 3.20 -13.11 -0.47
CA CYS A 76 2.77 -13.23 0.92
C CYS A 76 3.41 -12.12 1.76
N TYR A 77 2.61 -11.43 2.57
CA TYR A 77 3.02 -10.25 3.33
C TYR A 77 3.11 -10.53 4.82
N HIS A 78 4.20 -10.13 5.45
CA HIS A 78 4.31 -10.09 6.92
C HIS A 78 3.89 -8.73 7.50
N LEU A 79 3.91 -7.67 6.69
CA LEU A 79 3.54 -6.31 7.07
C LEU A 79 2.02 -6.16 7.26
N ILE A 80 1.19 -6.80 6.43
CA ILE A 80 -0.27 -6.67 6.47
C ILE A 80 -1.04 -7.96 6.76
N HIS A 81 -0.35 -9.04 7.18
CA HIS A 81 -0.98 -10.33 7.51
C HIS A 81 -1.98 -10.82 6.44
N GLY A 82 -1.49 -10.96 5.22
CA GLY A 82 -2.29 -11.29 4.05
C GLY A 82 -1.43 -11.75 2.88
N ALA A 83 -2.08 -12.05 1.75
CA ALA A 83 -1.42 -12.40 0.51
C ALA A 83 -2.16 -11.79 -0.69
N SER A 84 -1.45 -11.58 -1.80
CA SER A 84 -2.06 -11.27 -3.10
C SER A 84 -2.02 -12.49 -4.00
N ALA A 85 -3.08 -12.68 -4.77
CA ALA A 85 -3.22 -13.80 -5.67
C ALA A 85 -4.12 -13.45 -6.87
N ARG A 86 -4.14 -14.35 -7.85
CA ARG A 86 -4.95 -14.27 -9.06
C ARG A 86 -5.81 -15.51 -9.19
N GLY A 87 -7.05 -15.40 -9.66
CA GLY A 87 -7.88 -16.58 -9.88
C GLY A 87 -9.21 -16.30 -10.55
N SER A 88 -9.96 -17.35 -10.85
CA SER A 88 -11.32 -17.22 -11.35
C SER A 88 -12.27 -16.70 -10.28
N ALA A 89 -13.46 -16.23 -10.66
CA ALA A 89 -14.50 -15.87 -9.71
C ALA A 89 -14.94 -17.05 -8.81
N GLU A 90 -14.69 -18.30 -9.22
CA GLU A 90 -14.90 -19.47 -8.37
C GLU A 90 -13.81 -19.57 -7.29
N ALA A 91 -12.53 -19.39 -7.67
CA ALA A 91 -11.41 -19.41 -6.73
C ALA A 91 -11.56 -18.32 -5.66
N VAL A 92 -11.90 -17.10 -6.05
CA VAL A 92 -12.17 -16.00 -5.10
C VAL A 92 -13.27 -16.38 -4.09
N ARG A 93 -14.34 -17.05 -4.54
CA ARG A 93 -15.42 -17.49 -3.63
C ARG A 93 -15.00 -18.62 -2.69
N LYS A 94 -14.12 -19.52 -3.13
CA LYS A 94 -13.57 -20.60 -2.29
C LYS A 94 -12.72 -20.00 -1.19
N VAL A 95 -11.73 -19.17 -1.55
CA VAL A 95 -10.88 -18.44 -0.60
C VAL A 95 -11.72 -17.61 0.38
N ALA A 96 -12.75 -16.89 -0.09
CA ALA A 96 -13.63 -16.15 0.81
C ALA A 96 -14.44 -17.03 1.78
N GLY A 97 -14.67 -18.29 1.44
CA GLY A 97 -15.35 -19.28 2.27
C GLY A 97 -14.48 -19.89 3.36
N GLU A 98 -13.16 -19.78 3.26
CA GLU A 98 -12.21 -20.39 4.19
C GLU A 98 -12.29 -19.78 5.60
N GLU A 99 -12.00 -20.58 6.63
CA GLU A 99 -12.09 -20.11 8.01
C GLU A 99 -11.05 -19.02 8.31
N TRP A 100 -9.88 -19.11 7.69
CA TRP A 100 -8.76 -18.20 7.87
C TRP A 100 -8.91 -16.85 7.14
N ALA A 101 -9.79 -16.75 6.13
CA ALA A 101 -9.99 -15.51 5.39
C ALA A 101 -10.81 -14.48 6.20
N GLU A 102 -10.29 -13.27 6.34
CA GLU A 102 -10.95 -12.13 7.00
C GLU A 102 -11.71 -11.28 5.99
N SER A 103 -11.00 -10.78 4.97
CA SER A 103 -11.57 -9.97 3.90
C SER A 103 -10.80 -10.18 2.60
N LEU A 104 -11.45 -9.96 1.47
CA LEU A 104 -10.85 -9.99 0.14
C LEU A 104 -11.10 -8.66 -0.56
N HIS A 105 -10.04 -8.14 -1.16
CA HIS A 105 -9.99 -6.84 -1.79
C HIS A 105 -9.54 -6.95 -3.24
N LEU A 106 -9.97 -6.03 -4.11
CA LEU A 106 -9.48 -6.00 -5.48
C LEU A 106 -8.00 -5.59 -5.48
N ASP A 107 -7.15 -6.36 -6.17
CA ASP A 107 -5.80 -5.91 -6.47
C ASP A 107 -5.83 -4.97 -7.69
N GLY A 108 -6.19 -3.73 -7.39
CA GLY A 108 -6.47 -2.70 -8.38
C GLY A 108 -5.23 -2.20 -9.11
N ARG A 109 -5.48 -1.53 -10.25
CA ARG A 109 -4.43 -0.86 -11.01
C ARG A 109 -4.06 0.47 -10.37
N VAL A 110 -2.77 0.75 -10.36
CA VAL A 110 -2.19 2.03 -9.96
C VAL A 110 -1.39 2.61 -11.12
N SER A 111 -1.11 3.91 -11.06
CA SER A 111 -0.25 4.58 -12.04
C SER A 111 0.61 5.62 -11.37
N VAL A 112 1.58 6.15 -12.12
CA VAL A 112 2.40 7.28 -11.67
C VAL A 112 1.57 8.57 -11.56
N ALA A 113 1.83 9.37 -10.52
CA ALA A 113 1.19 10.68 -10.33
C ALA A 113 1.85 11.77 -11.19
N GLN A 114 1.76 11.64 -12.52
CA GLN A 114 2.40 12.57 -13.45
C GLN A 114 1.68 13.93 -13.55
N PRO A 115 2.44 15.05 -13.66
CA PRO A 115 1.85 16.36 -13.90
C PRO A 115 1.18 16.43 -15.27
N ASP A 116 0.13 17.25 -15.37
CA ASP A 116 -0.50 17.55 -16.66
C ASP A 116 0.50 18.22 -17.61
N GLN A 117 0.88 17.51 -18.67
CA GLN A 117 1.82 17.99 -19.68
C GLN A 117 1.32 19.23 -20.44
N SER A 118 0.01 19.52 -20.39
CA SER A 118 -0.58 20.69 -21.05
C SER A 118 -0.23 22.03 -20.35
N LEU A 119 0.32 21.98 -19.12
CA LEU A 119 0.57 23.15 -18.27
C LEU A 119 2.05 23.53 -18.15
N ALA A 120 2.96 22.86 -18.85
CA ALA A 120 4.40 23.15 -18.77
C ALA A 120 4.75 24.49 -19.46
N VAL A 121 4.54 25.60 -18.77
CA VAL A 121 4.93 26.95 -19.20
C VAL A 121 5.97 27.50 -18.20
N GLY A 122 7.25 27.49 -18.56
CA GLY A 122 8.31 28.12 -17.76
C GLY A 122 9.66 27.41 -17.78
N GLU A 123 10.65 28.06 -17.18
CA GLU A 123 11.98 27.47 -16.96
C GLU A 123 11.91 26.36 -15.89
N PRO A 124 12.62 25.23 -16.08
CA PRO A 124 12.74 24.21 -15.04
C PRO A 124 13.28 24.80 -13.74
N VAL A 125 12.54 24.54 -12.67
CA VAL A 125 12.82 25.00 -11.31
C VAL A 125 13.60 23.94 -10.55
N CYS A 126 14.56 24.38 -9.74
CA CYS A 126 15.31 23.47 -8.87
C CYS A 126 14.50 23.18 -7.60
N PRO A 127 14.14 21.92 -7.29
CA PRO A 127 13.33 21.58 -6.13
C PRO A 127 13.95 22.07 -4.81
N SER A 128 15.26 21.88 -4.66
CA SER A 128 15.98 22.30 -3.45
C SER A 128 15.99 23.82 -3.24
N GLN A 129 15.88 24.61 -4.32
CA GLN A 129 15.74 26.06 -4.20
C GLN A 129 14.32 26.44 -3.78
N GLN A 130 13.30 25.79 -4.33
CA GLN A 130 11.90 26.08 -3.99
C GLN A 130 11.60 25.84 -2.51
N VAL A 131 12.16 24.78 -1.93
CA VAL A 131 11.99 24.45 -0.50
C VAL A 131 13.10 25.02 0.38
N ASN A 132 13.98 25.86 -0.18
CA ASN A 132 15.09 26.50 0.53
C ASN A 132 16.03 25.54 1.29
N ALA A 133 16.33 24.37 0.69
CA ALA A 133 17.18 23.35 1.30
C ALA A 133 18.66 23.78 1.43
N SER A 134 19.10 24.75 0.63
CA SER A 134 20.50 25.19 0.58
C SER A 134 21.03 25.71 1.93
N GLY A 135 20.18 26.32 2.75
CA GLY A 135 20.53 26.77 4.10
C GLY A 135 20.80 25.63 5.09
N LEU A 136 20.20 24.45 4.87
CA LEU A 136 20.41 23.26 5.69
C LEU A 136 21.74 22.58 5.35
N TRP A 137 22.12 22.56 4.07
CA TRP A 137 23.39 21.97 3.64
C TRP A 137 24.61 22.68 4.25
N GLN A 138 24.53 24.01 4.41
CA GLN A 138 25.59 24.80 5.08
C GLN A 138 25.77 24.42 6.55
N GLN A 139 24.75 23.83 7.16
CA GLN A 139 24.77 23.30 8.52
C GLN A 139 25.14 21.81 8.57
N GLY A 140 25.48 21.19 7.43
CA GLY A 140 25.79 19.77 7.31
C GLY A 140 24.56 18.87 7.22
N ILE A 141 23.34 19.42 7.14
CA ILE A 141 22.09 18.66 7.04
C ILE A 141 21.75 18.48 5.56
N ASN A 142 22.13 17.34 4.99
CA ASN A 142 22.05 17.08 3.54
C ASN A 142 21.60 15.65 3.18
N GLY A 143 21.06 14.91 4.15
CA GLY A 143 20.61 13.52 3.98
C GLY A 143 21.66 12.46 4.26
N SER A 144 22.90 12.82 4.64
CA SER A 144 23.93 11.84 4.99
C SER A 144 23.43 10.86 6.07
N GLY A 145 23.54 9.56 5.81
CA GLY A 145 23.10 8.50 6.73
C GLY A 145 21.58 8.22 6.72
N VAL A 146 20.83 8.83 5.79
CA VAL A 146 19.41 8.55 5.57
C VAL A 146 19.23 7.69 4.32
N ILE A 147 18.44 6.63 4.43
CA ILE A 147 18.02 5.75 3.35
C ILE A 147 16.56 6.09 3.00
N VAL A 148 16.34 6.46 1.74
CA VAL A 148 15.02 6.76 1.18
C VAL A 148 14.67 5.70 0.15
N ALA A 149 13.55 5.02 0.32
CA ALA A 149 13.01 4.13 -0.71
C ALA A 149 12.19 4.92 -1.71
N VAL A 150 12.55 4.81 -2.98
CA VAL A 150 11.77 5.33 -4.11
C VAL A 150 10.96 4.16 -4.66
N ILE A 151 9.67 4.13 -4.33
CA ILE A 151 8.72 3.08 -4.73
C ILE A 151 7.99 3.60 -5.97
N ASP A 152 8.51 3.26 -7.16
CA ASP A 152 8.14 3.92 -8.42
C ASP A 152 8.48 3.04 -9.65
N SER A 153 8.77 3.62 -10.82
CA SER A 153 9.06 2.93 -12.08
C SER A 153 10.49 2.41 -12.25
N GLY A 154 11.33 2.52 -11.23
CA GLY A 154 12.75 2.20 -11.26
C GLY A 154 13.63 3.45 -11.17
N ILE A 155 14.95 3.28 -11.21
CA ILE A 155 15.92 4.38 -11.25
C ILE A 155 17.00 4.08 -12.29
N ASP A 156 17.30 5.03 -13.19
CA ASP A 156 18.51 4.97 -14.01
C ASP A 156 19.76 5.17 -13.15
N LYS A 157 20.39 4.05 -12.76
CA LYS A 157 21.60 4.04 -11.94
C LYS A 157 22.84 4.60 -12.65
N ASN A 158 22.80 4.73 -13.97
CA ASN A 158 23.90 5.29 -14.75
C ASN A 158 23.81 6.81 -14.88
N HIS A 159 22.71 7.43 -14.45
CA HIS A 159 22.57 8.88 -14.48
C HIS A 159 23.64 9.56 -13.61
N PRO A 160 24.42 10.53 -14.12
CA PRO A 160 25.53 11.14 -13.38
C PRO A 160 25.14 11.74 -12.02
N ASP A 161 23.92 12.25 -11.89
CA ASP A 161 23.43 12.82 -10.64
C ASP A 161 23.15 11.79 -9.55
N LEU A 162 22.94 10.52 -9.92
CA LEU A 162 22.56 9.44 -9.02
C LEU A 162 23.68 8.42 -8.81
N ALA A 163 24.85 8.66 -9.41
CA ALA A 163 26.02 7.81 -9.27
C ALA A 163 26.38 7.57 -7.80
N GLY A 164 26.41 6.29 -7.40
CA GLY A 164 26.71 5.87 -6.03
C GLY A 164 25.66 6.25 -4.99
N ARG A 165 24.42 6.55 -5.38
CA ARG A 165 23.30 6.79 -4.45
C ARG A 165 22.50 5.55 -4.13
N ILE A 166 22.41 4.60 -5.05
CA ILE A 166 21.57 3.41 -4.90
C ILE A 166 22.32 2.36 -4.09
N VAL A 167 21.75 1.98 -2.94
CA VAL A 167 22.34 1.01 -2.00
C VAL A 167 21.60 -0.34 -1.96
N GLY A 168 20.44 -0.41 -2.61
CA GLY A 168 19.66 -1.63 -2.80
C GLY A 168 18.66 -1.42 -3.93
N GLU A 169 18.34 -2.50 -4.66
CA GLU A 169 17.37 -2.46 -5.75
C GLU A 169 16.56 -3.75 -5.81
N LYS A 170 15.27 -3.62 -6.12
CA LYS A 170 14.35 -4.76 -6.29
C LYS A 170 13.28 -4.39 -7.31
N ASN A 171 12.98 -5.35 -8.18
CA ASN A 171 11.88 -5.26 -9.12
C ASN A 171 10.75 -6.20 -8.68
N PHE A 172 9.53 -5.68 -8.68
CA PHE A 172 8.28 -6.40 -8.43
C PHE A 172 7.40 -6.49 -9.68
N VAL A 173 7.76 -5.80 -10.77
CA VAL A 173 7.00 -5.85 -12.03
C VAL A 173 7.20 -7.20 -12.72
N GLU A 174 6.12 -7.95 -12.87
CA GLU A 174 6.10 -9.20 -13.64
C GLU A 174 6.36 -8.94 -15.13
N GLY A 175 7.16 -9.81 -15.76
CA GLY A 175 7.44 -9.75 -17.19
C GLY A 175 8.55 -8.78 -17.63
N GLU A 176 9.08 -7.96 -16.71
CA GLU A 176 10.19 -7.03 -16.98
C GLU A 176 11.37 -7.29 -16.02
N ASP A 177 12.39 -8.05 -16.44
CA ASP A 177 13.52 -8.42 -15.56
C ASP A 177 14.59 -7.31 -15.48
N THR A 178 14.22 -6.14 -14.96
CA THR A 178 15.16 -5.04 -14.71
C THR A 178 14.67 -4.07 -13.64
N THR A 179 15.61 -3.56 -12.83
CA THR A 179 15.39 -2.46 -11.88
C THR A 179 15.61 -1.08 -12.50
N ASP A 180 16.19 -1.02 -13.71
CA ASP A 180 16.40 0.24 -14.42
C ASP A 180 15.06 0.88 -14.80
N ASP A 181 15.02 2.21 -14.79
CA ASP A 181 13.81 2.96 -15.10
C ASP A 181 13.54 2.99 -16.61
N LEU A 182 12.49 2.30 -17.05
CA LEU A 182 12.07 2.29 -18.45
C LEU A 182 11.05 3.39 -18.79
N LEU A 183 10.51 4.07 -17.76
CA LEU A 183 9.50 5.11 -17.91
C LEU A 183 10.08 6.52 -17.70
N GLY A 184 11.05 6.66 -16.79
CA GLY A 184 11.72 7.92 -16.43
C GLY A 184 11.16 8.62 -15.20
N HIS A 185 9.99 8.22 -14.70
CA HIS A 185 9.33 8.89 -13.57
C HIS A 185 10.08 8.67 -12.26
N GLY A 186 10.44 7.43 -11.93
CA GLY A 186 11.19 7.13 -10.72
C GLY A 186 12.59 7.79 -10.69
N THR A 187 13.26 7.88 -11.84
CA THR A 187 14.53 8.61 -11.99
C THR A 187 14.36 10.10 -11.71
N MET A 188 13.26 10.71 -12.19
CA MET A 188 12.92 12.10 -11.88
C MET A 188 12.75 12.28 -10.37
N CYS A 189 11.93 11.44 -9.73
CA CYS A 189 11.69 11.46 -8.28
C CYS A 189 12.99 11.29 -7.48
N ALA A 190 13.83 10.32 -7.86
CA ALA A 190 15.14 10.08 -7.26
C ALA A 190 16.07 11.30 -7.39
N GLY A 191 16.06 11.98 -8.54
CA GLY A 191 16.80 13.21 -8.77
C GLY A 191 16.36 14.37 -7.87
N ILE A 192 15.04 14.53 -7.68
CA ILE A 192 14.46 15.53 -6.76
C ILE A 192 14.92 15.27 -5.33
N ILE A 193 14.98 14.00 -4.91
CA ILE A 193 15.39 13.61 -3.56
C ILE A 193 16.91 13.77 -3.39
N ALA A 194 17.72 13.01 -4.13
CA ALA A 194 19.14 12.81 -3.84
C ALA A 194 20.09 13.13 -5.00
N GLY A 195 19.59 13.75 -6.08
CA GLY A 195 20.42 14.16 -7.21
C GLY A 195 21.57 15.08 -6.78
N SER A 196 22.80 14.74 -7.14
CA SER A 196 23.98 15.53 -6.79
C SER A 196 24.06 16.88 -7.53
N GLY A 197 23.36 17.00 -8.65
CA GLY A 197 23.43 18.12 -9.58
C GLY A 197 24.63 18.06 -10.53
N ALA A 198 25.39 16.96 -10.58
CA ALA A 198 26.64 16.85 -11.34
C ALA A 198 26.50 17.18 -12.83
N ALA A 199 25.48 16.64 -13.50
CA ALA A 199 25.18 16.84 -14.92
C ALA A 199 24.80 18.29 -15.25
N SER A 200 24.39 19.07 -14.25
CA SER A 200 23.91 20.45 -14.40
C SER A 200 24.83 21.49 -13.77
N GLY A 201 26.04 21.12 -13.35
CA GLY A 201 26.94 22.02 -12.63
C GLY A 201 26.37 22.51 -11.29
N GLY A 202 25.47 21.73 -10.68
CA GLY A 202 24.78 22.04 -9.42
C GLY A 202 23.44 22.74 -9.56
N ARG A 203 23.00 23.11 -10.78
CA ARG A 203 21.73 23.84 -10.99
C ARG A 203 20.50 23.03 -10.53
N TYR A 204 20.49 21.72 -10.76
CA TYR A 204 19.37 20.83 -10.44
C TYR A 204 19.71 19.83 -9.32
N ARG A 205 20.34 20.32 -8.26
CA ARG A 205 20.64 19.49 -7.08
C ARG A 205 19.35 19.15 -6.32
N GLY A 206 19.20 17.89 -5.93
CA GLY A 206 18.12 17.39 -5.10
C GLY A 206 18.14 17.93 -3.68
N VAL A 207 17.06 17.70 -2.92
CA VAL A 207 16.84 18.26 -1.58
C VAL A 207 17.83 17.69 -0.54
N ALA A 208 18.06 16.38 -0.59
CA ALA A 208 18.92 15.62 0.30
C ALA A 208 20.03 14.92 -0.52
N PRO A 209 20.99 15.68 -1.08
CA PRO A 209 21.91 15.18 -2.11
C PRO A 209 22.90 14.11 -1.62
N MET A 210 22.97 13.84 -0.32
CA MET A 210 23.80 12.78 0.29
C MET A 210 22.98 11.60 0.86
N ALA A 211 21.67 11.58 0.65
CA ALA A 211 20.85 10.42 0.99
C ALA A 211 21.21 9.21 0.13
N SER A 212 21.08 8.03 0.72
CA SER A 212 21.11 6.75 -0.01
C SER A 212 19.72 6.41 -0.48
N LEU A 213 19.60 5.74 -1.63
CA LEU A 213 18.34 5.38 -2.24
C LEU A 213 18.19 3.86 -2.28
N LEU A 214 16.99 3.38 -1.97
CA LEU A 214 16.53 2.06 -2.40
C LEU A 214 15.69 2.25 -3.67
N ASN A 215 16.05 1.54 -4.73
CA ASN A 215 15.33 1.52 -5.98
C ASN A 215 14.28 0.40 -5.95
N VAL A 216 13.02 0.75 -5.68
CA VAL A 216 11.93 -0.22 -5.52
C VAL A 216 10.98 -0.06 -6.71
N ARG A 217 11.15 -0.93 -7.70
CA ARG A 217 10.37 -0.86 -8.93
C ARG A 217 9.05 -1.62 -8.79
N VAL A 218 7.94 -0.88 -8.86
CA VAL A 218 6.56 -1.39 -8.77
C VAL A 218 5.66 -0.89 -9.92
N ILE A 219 6.19 -0.01 -10.79
CA ILE A 219 5.51 0.46 -11.99
C ILE A 219 6.24 -0.03 -13.23
N ALA A 220 5.49 -0.62 -14.16
CA ALA A 220 5.96 -1.13 -15.43
C ALA A 220 6.28 -0.01 -16.44
N SER A 221 6.91 -0.37 -17.56
CA SER A 221 7.30 0.58 -18.60
C SER A 221 6.13 1.33 -19.25
N ASP A 222 4.91 0.80 -19.15
CA ASP A 222 3.68 1.42 -19.65
C ASP A 222 3.04 2.42 -18.66
N GLY A 223 3.64 2.60 -17.48
CA GLY A 223 3.15 3.51 -16.44
C GLY A 223 2.10 2.92 -15.51
N ASN A 224 1.79 1.63 -15.62
CA ASN A 224 0.85 0.93 -14.75
C ASN A 224 1.57 0.04 -13.73
N GLY A 225 0.92 -0.19 -12.60
CA GLY A 225 1.32 -1.20 -11.61
C GLY A 225 0.12 -1.74 -10.87
N ARG A 226 0.38 -2.49 -9.80
CA ARG A 226 -0.64 -3.11 -8.94
C ARG A 226 -0.49 -2.68 -7.49
N VAL A 227 -1.60 -2.74 -6.76
CA VAL A 227 -1.61 -2.46 -5.33
C VAL A 227 -0.75 -3.49 -4.59
N SER A 228 -0.84 -4.76 -4.98
CA SER A 228 -0.02 -5.85 -4.46
C SER A 228 1.49 -5.57 -4.54
N ASP A 229 2.00 -5.18 -5.72
CA ASP A 229 3.42 -4.87 -5.91
C ASP A 229 3.89 -3.68 -5.07
N ILE A 230 3.02 -2.69 -4.84
CA ILE A 230 3.32 -1.58 -3.93
C ILE A 230 3.49 -2.07 -2.50
N ILE A 231 2.59 -2.94 -2.02
CA ILE A 231 2.65 -3.50 -0.66
C ILE A 231 3.93 -4.32 -0.49
N ALA A 232 4.25 -5.17 -1.47
CA ALA A 232 5.51 -5.93 -1.49
C ALA A 232 6.74 -5.00 -1.48
N GLY A 233 6.68 -3.91 -2.24
CA GLY A 233 7.72 -2.89 -2.29
C GLY A 233 7.90 -2.12 -0.98
N ILE A 234 6.80 -1.77 -0.30
CA ILE A 234 6.83 -1.16 1.04
C ILE A 234 7.52 -2.12 2.00
N GLU A 235 7.03 -3.36 2.11
CA GLU A 235 7.58 -4.38 3.03
C GLU A 235 9.08 -4.60 2.79
N TRP A 236 9.49 -4.78 1.54
CA TRP A 236 10.91 -4.94 1.20
C TRP A 236 11.75 -3.71 1.56
N ALA A 237 11.20 -2.49 1.43
CA ALA A 237 11.90 -1.28 1.84
C ALA A 237 12.12 -1.24 3.37
N LEU A 238 11.14 -1.66 4.18
CA LEU A 238 11.29 -1.78 5.63
C LEU A 238 12.37 -2.81 5.98
N ASP A 239 12.32 -3.99 5.38
CA ASP A 239 13.29 -5.07 5.60
C ASP A 239 14.71 -4.65 5.22
N ASN A 240 14.85 -3.65 4.34
CA ASN A 240 16.11 -3.06 3.92
C ASN A 240 16.42 -1.72 4.62
N ASN A 241 15.80 -1.47 5.78
CA ASN A 241 16.06 -0.35 6.69
C ASN A 241 15.81 1.04 6.09
N ALA A 242 14.84 1.16 5.17
CA ALA A 242 14.39 2.47 4.73
C ALA A 242 13.89 3.30 5.92
N GLN A 243 14.27 4.58 5.97
CA GLN A 243 13.79 5.53 6.98
C GLN A 243 12.70 6.44 6.42
N ILE A 244 12.62 6.54 5.10
CA ILE A 244 11.61 7.31 4.39
C ILE A 244 11.13 6.49 3.19
N LEU A 245 9.81 6.39 2.99
CA LEU A 245 9.20 5.85 1.78
C LEU A 245 8.66 7.01 0.95
N SER A 246 9.00 7.06 -0.34
CA SER A 246 8.47 8.04 -1.30
C SER A 246 7.63 7.31 -2.34
N LEU A 247 6.32 7.57 -2.33
CA LEU A 247 5.34 6.95 -3.22
C LEU A 247 4.64 8.04 -4.05
N SER A 248 5.19 8.32 -5.23
CA SER A 248 4.65 9.32 -6.17
C SER A 248 3.64 8.68 -7.14
N LEU A 249 2.66 7.98 -6.57
CA LEU A 249 1.70 7.14 -7.28
C LEU A 249 0.26 7.67 -7.13
N ALA A 250 -0.61 7.27 -8.05
CA ALA A 250 -2.02 7.64 -8.14
C ALA A 250 -2.89 6.39 -8.36
N GLY A 251 -4.21 6.54 -8.24
CA GLY A 251 -5.16 5.44 -8.40
C GLY A 251 -5.34 4.55 -7.16
N LEU A 252 -4.75 4.94 -6.02
CA LEU A 252 -4.78 4.18 -4.76
C LEU A 252 -6.13 4.21 -4.02
N ASN A 253 -7.11 4.98 -4.51
CA ASN A 253 -8.45 5.03 -3.92
C ASN A 253 -9.43 4.28 -4.83
N LEU A 254 -9.66 3.01 -4.51
CA LEU A 254 -10.62 2.14 -5.21
C LEU A 254 -12.05 2.27 -4.67
N GLY A 255 -12.34 3.29 -3.83
CA GLY A 255 -13.64 3.49 -3.21
C GLY A 255 -13.85 2.66 -1.93
N GLU A 256 -12.80 2.03 -1.42
CA GLU A 256 -12.81 1.22 -0.20
C GLU A 256 -12.54 2.05 1.05
N THR A 257 -13.15 1.64 2.17
CA THR A 257 -12.79 2.15 3.50
C THR A 257 -11.62 1.31 4.01
N ASN A 258 -10.43 1.92 4.15
CA ASN A 258 -9.19 1.29 4.65
C ASN A 258 -8.65 0.13 3.78
N PRO A 259 -8.22 0.39 2.53
CA PRO A 259 -7.67 -0.64 1.64
C PRO A 259 -6.34 -1.22 2.17
N PRO A 260 -5.94 -2.45 1.77
CA PRO A 260 -4.72 -3.11 2.23
C PRO A 260 -3.44 -2.26 2.12
N VAL A 261 -3.32 -1.42 1.09
CA VAL A 261 -2.18 -0.51 0.92
C VAL A 261 -2.14 0.63 1.93
N THR A 262 -3.30 1.10 2.41
CA THR A 262 -3.36 2.06 3.53
C THR A 262 -2.88 1.39 4.81
N MET A 263 -3.28 0.14 5.07
CA MET A 263 -2.77 -0.63 6.20
C MET A 263 -1.25 -0.83 6.12
N ALA A 264 -0.71 -1.13 4.93
CA ALA A 264 0.74 -1.25 4.74
C ALA A 264 1.47 0.07 5.07
N ALA A 265 0.93 1.20 4.62
CA ALA A 265 1.47 2.52 4.92
C ALA A 265 1.39 2.87 6.41
N ASP A 266 0.26 2.58 7.06
CA ASP A 266 0.07 2.81 8.49
C ASP A 266 1.03 1.95 9.32
N ASN A 267 1.15 0.66 9.01
CA ASN A 267 2.07 -0.26 9.70
C ASN A 267 3.53 0.17 9.49
N ALA A 268 3.88 0.71 8.31
CA ALA A 268 5.20 1.28 8.07
C ALA A 268 5.48 2.53 8.93
N MET A 269 4.47 3.39 9.11
CA MET A 269 4.58 4.53 10.03
C MET A 269 4.72 4.08 11.48
N GLU A 270 3.97 3.05 11.91
CA GLU A 270 4.08 2.48 13.25
C GLU A 270 5.45 1.84 13.50
N ALA A 271 6.11 1.31 12.45
CA ALA A 271 7.48 0.83 12.49
C ALA A 271 8.54 1.97 12.57
N GLY A 272 8.11 3.24 12.55
CA GLY A 272 8.97 4.41 12.70
C GLY A 272 9.51 4.99 11.39
N VAL A 273 8.96 4.58 10.25
CA VAL A 273 9.33 5.08 8.93
C VAL A 273 8.46 6.28 8.55
N VAL A 274 9.04 7.30 7.91
CA VAL A 274 8.25 8.41 7.36
C VAL A 274 7.67 8.01 6.00
N VAL A 275 6.36 8.03 5.85
CA VAL A 275 5.68 7.69 4.59
C VAL A 275 5.19 8.95 3.89
N CYS A 276 5.74 9.23 2.70
CA CYS A 276 5.38 10.37 1.87
C CYS A 276 4.63 9.90 0.62
N VAL A 277 3.36 10.31 0.48
CA VAL A 277 2.48 9.90 -0.63
C VAL A 277 1.98 11.12 -1.39
N ALA A 278 1.85 11.01 -2.72
CA ALA A 278 1.21 12.04 -3.53
C ALA A 278 -0.29 12.16 -3.22
N ALA A 279 -0.82 13.39 -3.19
CA ALA A 279 -2.26 13.62 -2.97
C ALA A 279 -3.14 13.22 -4.17
N GLY A 280 -2.55 13.11 -5.36
CA GLY A 280 -3.26 12.89 -6.63
C GLY A 280 -3.48 14.19 -7.42
N ASN A 281 -3.73 14.04 -8.72
CA ASN A 281 -3.75 15.15 -9.69
C ASN A 281 -5.16 15.44 -10.25
N ASN A 282 -6.21 14.96 -9.58
CA ASN A 282 -7.61 15.14 -9.99
C ASN A 282 -8.27 16.38 -9.34
N GLY A 283 -7.48 17.41 -9.05
CA GLY A 283 -7.90 18.64 -8.35
C GLY A 283 -8.93 19.47 -9.10
#